data_AF-A0A976CSR1-F1
#
_entry.id   AF-A0A976CSR1-F1
#
_cell.length_a   1.000
_cell.length_b   1.000
_cell.length_c   1.000
_cell.angle_alpha   90.00
_cell.angle_beta   90.00
_cell.angle_gamma   90.00
#
_symmetry.space_group_name_H-M   'P 1'
#
loop_
_entity.id
_entity.type
_entity.pdbx_description
1 polymer ?
#
loop_
_entity_poly.entity_id
_entity_poly.type
_entity_poly.pdbx_seq_one_letter_code
_entity_poly.pdbx_strand_id
1 'polypeptide(L)'
;KESRGGNDWTSGSIWTKQQFQYGYFECRYRYAAAEGTNNSFWLMTNTKVPAGKKAFEIDINEGHYPNEVNTNIHNWSDIKVVNGKKTHPSSSKGFSYGVQPEVNLTLEIPITTDRIRLVSNHREHFHLGEFRVYGVNRAGYPKPRSATADRDVPGLVNHARDRKTQVRVSGCLLPGSNPMAMLTDGNPTKRWVSQKQGIKFVEFRFPTKRQIGCIQFLHGWENRGHWQGVMDDYRVEYHDGKKWVEISSFDIKKGSANFARDFHTYGLEWSEKELVFYLDGKAIRREKNAFCHSPSPVWLSLAIIPWAGKITDAIHGTFMEVDYVRVYDRKP
;
A
#
# COMPACT_ATOMS: atom_id res chain seq x y z
N LYS A 1 -5.25 -25.85 8.55
CA LYS A 1 -4.03 -25.82 9.38
C LYS A 1 -3.51 -27.24 9.39
N GLU A 2 -2.33 -27.45 8.83
CA GLU A 2 -1.75 -28.77 8.63
C GLU A 2 -0.25 -28.59 8.81
N SER A 3 0.33 -29.28 9.79
CA SER A 3 1.77 -29.20 10.03
C SER A 3 2.51 -30.04 9.01
N ARG A 4 3.33 -29.41 8.17
CA ARG A 4 4.08 -30.11 7.11
C ARG A 4 5.43 -29.43 6.85
N GLY A 5 6.50 -30.22 6.86
CA GLY A 5 7.86 -29.74 6.54
C GLY A 5 8.35 -28.63 7.47
N GLY A 6 7.96 -28.64 8.75
CA GLY A 6 8.33 -27.61 9.73
C GLY A 6 7.48 -26.33 9.67
N ASN A 7 6.43 -26.28 8.84
CA ASN A 7 5.48 -25.16 8.78
C ASN A 7 4.13 -25.57 9.41
N ASP A 8 3.44 -24.62 10.03
CA ASP A 8 2.14 -24.84 10.68
C ASP A 8 0.93 -24.79 9.71
N TRP A 9 1.17 -24.28 8.49
CA TRP A 9 0.16 -24.15 7.45
C TRP A 9 0.69 -24.71 6.14
N THR A 10 -0.20 -25.35 5.38
CA THR A 10 0.02 -25.73 3.99
C THR A 10 -0.75 -24.79 3.08
N SER A 11 -0.21 -24.61 1.88
CA SER A 11 -0.83 -23.86 0.79
C SER A 11 -0.50 -24.57 -0.54
N GLY A 12 -1.04 -24.08 -1.66
CA GLY A 12 -1.00 -24.79 -2.93
C GLY A 12 -0.54 -23.93 -4.10
N SER A 13 0.03 -24.61 -5.08
CA SER A 13 0.32 -24.08 -6.41
C SER A 13 -0.19 -25.04 -7.47
N ILE A 14 -0.69 -24.49 -8.57
CA ILE A 14 -1.06 -25.23 -9.78
C ILE A 14 -0.41 -24.56 -10.99
N TRP A 15 -0.15 -25.35 -12.03
CA TRP A 15 0.41 -24.82 -13.27
C TRP A 15 -0.05 -25.61 -14.49
N THR A 16 0.05 -24.97 -15.66
CA THR A 16 -0.32 -25.60 -16.92
C THR A 16 0.74 -26.60 -17.38
N LYS A 17 0.31 -27.73 -17.95
CA LYS A 17 1.21 -28.63 -18.69
C LYS A 17 1.67 -28.01 -20.01
N GLN A 18 0.75 -27.32 -20.69
CA GLN A 18 1.05 -26.53 -21.88
C GLN A 18 1.94 -25.36 -21.51
N GLN A 19 2.90 -25.08 -22.39
CA GLN A 19 3.75 -23.90 -22.33
C GLN A 19 3.30 -22.92 -23.40
N PHE A 20 3.39 -21.64 -23.09
CA PHE A 20 2.98 -20.56 -23.97
C PHE A 20 4.17 -19.65 -24.24
N GLN A 21 4.16 -18.98 -25.38
CA GLN A 21 5.14 -17.95 -25.71
C GLN A 21 4.46 -16.82 -26.46
N TYR A 22 4.52 -15.63 -25.87
CA TYR A 22 3.86 -14.42 -26.36
C TYR A 22 2.33 -14.52 -26.40
N GLY A 23 1.65 -13.37 -26.48
CA GLY A 23 0.19 -13.27 -26.43
C GLY A 23 -0.28 -12.37 -25.29
N TYR A 24 -1.58 -12.41 -25.01
CA TYR A 24 -2.17 -11.76 -23.85
C TYR A 24 -2.60 -12.83 -22.84
N PHE A 25 -2.18 -12.65 -21.59
CA PHE A 25 -2.47 -13.53 -20.47
C PHE A 25 -3.32 -12.76 -19.49
N GLU A 26 -4.41 -13.34 -19.00
CA GLU A 26 -5.29 -12.70 -18.04
C GLU A 26 -5.77 -13.70 -17.01
N CYS A 27 -5.71 -13.33 -15.74
CA CYS A 27 -6.31 -14.08 -14.66
C CYS A 27 -7.28 -13.17 -13.91
N ARG A 28 -8.51 -13.65 -13.67
CA ARG A 28 -9.48 -12.98 -12.81
C ARG A 28 -9.55 -13.69 -11.47
N TYR A 29 -9.15 -13.02 -10.40
CA TYR A 29 -9.17 -13.60 -9.06
C TYR A 29 -9.31 -12.55 -7.97
N ARG A 30 -9.61 -13.01 -6.75
CA ARG A 30 -9.56 -12.22 -5.52
C ARG A 30 -8.64 -12.88 -4.51
N TYR A 31 -8.04 -12.06 -3.64
CA TYR A 31 -7.02 -12.50 -2.72
C TYR A 31 -7.59 -13.32 -1.56
N ALA A 32 -6.73 -14.16 -0.96
CA ALA A 32 -6.92 -14.65 0.38
C ALA A 32 -6.97 -13.46 1.37
N ALA A 33 -8.02 -13.40 2.18
CA ALA A 33 -8.30 -12.30 3.11
C ALA A 33 -7.41 -12.31 4.36
N ALA A 34 -6.10 -12.51 4.21
CA ALA A 34 -5.14 -12.58 5.31
C ALA A 34 -3.76 -12.05 4.91
N GLU A 35 -3.13 -11.31 5.84
CA GLU A 35 -1.72 -10.94 5.74
C GLU A 35 -0.81 -12.18 5.76
N GLY A 36 0.40 -12.04 5.24
CA GLY A 36 1.35 -13.14 5.10
C GLY A 36 1.03 -14.09 3.93
N THR A 37 0.01 -13.77 3.13
CA THR A 37 -0.32 -14.51 1.91
C THR A 37 0.19 -13.80 0.66
N ASN A 38 0.79 -14.55 -0.25
CA ASN A 38 1.18 -14.13 -1.60
C ASN A 38 0.22 -14.75 -2.61
N ASN A 39 -0.54 -13.93 -3.31
CA ASN A 39 -1.59 -14.33 -4.23
C ASN A 39 -1.07 -14.18 -5.66
N SER A 40 -0.51 -15.26 -6.18
CA SER A 40 0.39 -15.20 -7.34
C SER A 40 -0.27 -15.67 -8.64
N PHE A 41 -0.11 -14.88 -9.70
CA PHE A 41 -0.30 -15.24 -11.10
C PHE A 41 0.98 -14.93 -11.85
N TRP A 42 1.66 -15.96 -12.35
CA TRP A 42 3.06 -15.83 -12.80
C TRP A 42 3.42 -16.82 -13.90
N LEU A 43 4.51 -16.55 -14.60
CA LEU A 43 5.10 -17.38 -15.66
C LEU A 43 6.55 -17.68 -15.28
N MET A 44 6.93 -18.96 -15.20
CA MET A 44 8.32 -19.33 -14.93
C MET A 44 8.78 -20.42 -15.88
N THR A 45 9.96 -20.23 -16.48
CA THR A 45 10.57 -21.26 -17.33
C THR A 45 10.84 -22.53 -16.52
N ASN A 46 10.54 -23.68 -17.11
CA ASN A 46 10.95 -24.96 -16.53
C ASN A 46 12.49 -25.10 -16.49
N THR A 47 12.99 -26.07 -15.73
CA THR A 47 14.43 -26.33 -15.50
C THR A 47 15.23 -26.61 -16.78
N LYS A 48 14.59 -26.92 -17.91
CA LYS A 48 15.23 -27.12 -19.21
C LYS A 48 14.85 -25.99 -20.17
N VAL A 49 15.73 -25.01 -20.28
CA VAL A 49 15.59 -23.88 -21.22
C VAL A 49 16.25 -24.24 -22.56
N PRO A 50 15.64 -23.90 -23.71
CA PRO A 50 16.26 -24.14 -25.03
C PRO A 50 17.63 -23.45 -25.16
N ALA A 51 18.53 -24.06 -25.93
CA ALA A 51 19.87 -23.50 -26.18
C ALA A 51 19.78 -22.06 -26.73
N GLY A 52 20.60 -21.16 -26.18
CA GLY A 52 20.62 -19.74 -26.56
C GLY A 52 19.50 -18.89 -25.96
N LYS A 53 18.54 -19.47 -25.23
CA LYS A 53 17.50 -18.72 -24.51
C LYS A 53 17.80 -18.64 -23.00
N LYS A 54 17.12 -17.73 -22.31
CA LYS A 54 17.27 -17.50 -20.86
C LYS A 54 16.14 -18.15 -20.06
N ALA A 55 16.49 -18.69 -18.89
CA ALA A 55 15.58 -18.94 -17.78
C ALA A 55 15.10 -17.60 -17.21
N PHE A 56 13.81 -17.48 -17.00
CA PHE A 56 13.20 -16.27 -16.48
C PHE A 56 11.92 -16.57 -15.68
N GLU A 57 11.48 -15.54 -14.96
CA GLU A 57 10.19 -15.48 -14.30
C GLU A 57 9.56 -14.12 -14.57
N ILE A 58 8.27 -14.13 -14.90
CA ILE A 58 7.42 -12.94 -14.99
C ILE A 58 6.29 -13.12 -13.99
N ASP A 59 6.36 -12.35 -12.92
CA ASP A 59 5.31 -12.26 -11.93
C ASP A 59 4.31 -11.20 -12.40
N ILE A 60 3.21 -11.66 -12.99
CA ILE A 60 2.14 -10.79 -13.48
C ILE A 60 1.47 -10.12 -12.28
N ASN A 61 1.28 -10.87 -11.20
CA ASN A 61 0.94 -10.34 -9.89
C ASN A 61 1.46 -11.28 -8.79
N GLU A 62 2.25 -10.75 -7.86
CA GLU A 62 2.55 -11.29 -6.53
C GLU A 62 1.82 -10.47 -5.47
N GLY A 63 0.51 -10.71 -5.38
CA GLY A 63 -0.39 -9.84 -4.66
C GLY A 63 -0.35 -10.04 -3.15
N HIS A 64 -0.22 -8.95 -2.38
CA HIS A 64 -0.35 -9.00 -0.92
C HIS A 64 -1.67 -8.39 -0.47
N TYR A 65 -2.34 -9.08 0.45
CA TYR A 65 -3.54 -8.58 1.09
C TYR A 65 -3.24 -7.30 1.89
N PRO A 66 -4.08 -6.25 1.82
CA PRO A 66 -5.38 -6.23 1.14
C PRO A 66 -5.37 -5.70 -0.30
N ASN A 67 -4.31 -5.01 -0.74
CA ASN A 67 -4.44 -4.03 -1.82
C ASN A 67 -3.14 -3.82 -2.62
N GLU A 68 -2.17 -4.73 -2.50
CA GLU A 68 -0.89 -4.62 -3.19
C GLU A 68 -0.87 -5.51 -4.44
N VAL A 69 -0.35 -4.95 -5.53
CA VAL A 69 -0.01 -5.67 -6.77
C VAL A 69 1.47 -5.52 -6.99
N ASN A 70 2.19 -6.64 -6.99
CA ASN A 70 3.63 -6.63 -7.24
C ASN A 70 3.92 -7.31 -8.57
N THR A 71 4.62 -6.60 -9.44
CA THR A 71 5.08 -7.12 -10.73
C THR A 71 6.58 -7.30 -10.67
N ASN A 72 7.08 -8.49 -10.99
CA ASN A 72 8.51 -8.79 -10.96
C ASN A 72 8.93 -9.48 -12.26
N ILE A 73 10.17 -9.23 -12.67
CA ILE A 73 10.78 -9.86 -13.83
C ILE A 73 12.16 -10.31 -13.40
N HIS A 74 12.41 -11.62 -13.37
CA HIS A 74 13.69 -12.19 -12.94
C HIS A 74 14.40 -12.85 -14.11
N ASN A 75 15.70 -12.58 -14.24
CA ASN A 75 16.58 -13.29 -15.16
C ASN A 75 17.36 -14.36 -14.39
N TRP A 76 16.87 -15.59 -14.40
CA TRP A 76 17.47 -16.71 -13.68
C TRP A 76 18.73 -17.29 -14.35
N SER A 77 19.15 -16.75 -15.50
CA SER A 77 20.34 -17.22 -16.23
C SER A 77 21.61 -16.45 -15.87
N ASP A 78 21.50 -15.13 -15.75
CA ASP A 78 22.66 -14.25 -15.58
C ASP A 78 23.05 -14.11 -14.09
N ILE A 79 23.32 -15.23 -13.43
CA ILE A 79 23.67 -15.26 -12.01
C ILE A 79 25.06 -14.62 -11.81
N LYS A 80 25.13 -13.67 -10.88
CA LYS A 80 26.35 -13.02 -10.41
C LYS A 80 26.60 -13.34 -8.95
N VAL A 81 27.84 -13.25 -8.51
CA VAL A 81 28.19 -13.34 -7.09
C VAL A 81 28.58 -11.94 -6.61
N VAL A 82 27.87 -11.44 -5.61
CA VAL A 82 28.15 -10.14 -4.96
C VAL A 82 28.26 -10.39 -3.47
N ASN A 83 29.39 -10.02 -2.86
CA ASN A 83 29.68 -10.25 -1.44
C ASN A 83 29.46 -11.72 -1.00
N GLY A 84 29.88 -12.68 -1.83
CA GLY A 84 29.74 -14.11 -1.58
C GLY A 84 28.31 -14.67 -1.73
N LYS A 85 27.33 -13.84 -2.09
CA LYS A 85 25.94 -14.27 -2.33
C LYS A 85 25.63 -14.30 -3.82
N LYS A 86 25.00 -15.39 -4.29
CA LYS A 86 24.42 -15.45 -5.64
C LYS A 86 23.26 -14.47 -5.74
N THR A 87 23.24 -13.69 -6.81
CA THR A 87 22.19 -12.72 -7.15
C THR A 87 21.98 -12.74 -8.65
N HIS A 88 20.86 -12.19 -9.11
CA HIS A 88 20.48 -12.14 -10.50
C HIS A 88 19.81 -10.81 -10.84
N PRO A 89 19.88 -10.36 -12.12
CA PRO A 89 19.12 -9.20 -12.55
C PRO A 89 17.63 -9.41 -12.33
N SER A 90 17.00 -8.43 -11.69
CA SER A 90 15.56 -8.40 -11.47
C SER A 90 15.02 -6.99 -11.64
N SER A 91 13.74 -6.89 -12.02
CA SER A 91 13.03 -5.63 -12.17
C SER A 91 11.70 -5.69 -11.42
N SER A 92 11.71 -5.30 -10.16
CA SER A 92 10.57 -5.34 -9.25
C SER A 92 9.83 -4.00 -9.19
N LYS A 93 8.50 -4.03 -9.25
CA LYS A 93 7.66 -2.84 -9.11
C LYS A 93 6.32 -3.18 -8.45
N GLY A 94 6.10 -2.59 -7.28
CA GLY A 94 4.86 -2.70 -6.51
C GLY A 94 3.94 -1.49 -6.67
N PHE A 95 2.63 -1.75 -6.56
CA PHE A 95 1.55 -0.78 -6.61
C PHE A 95 0.60 -1.02 -5.43
N SER A 96 0.36 -0.01 -4.61
CA SER A 96 -0.61 -0.06 -3.51
C SER A 96 -1.83 0.78 -3.85
N TYR A 97 -3.03 0.22 -3.69
CA TYR A 97 -4.29 0.85 -4.10
C TYR A 97 -5.12 1.34 -2.91
N GLY A 98 -5.87 2.42 -3.07
CA GLY A 98 -6.83 2.90 -2.06
C GLY A 98 -6.26 3.57 -0.82
N VAL A 99 -4.93 3.58 -0.64
CA VAL A 99 -4.29 4.42 0.36
C VAL A 99 -3.96 5.77 -0.27
N GLN A 100 -4.57 6.84 0.24
CA GLN A 100 -4.28 8.21 -0.18
C GLN A 100 -3.45 8.91 0.90
N PRO A 101 -2.15 9.15 0.67
CA PRO A 101 -1.25 9.75 1.63
C PRO A 101 -1.63 11.17 2.06
N GLU A 102 -2.37 11.86 1.19
CA GLU A 102 -2.88 13.21 1.41
C GLU A 102 -4.32 13.14 1.89
N VAL A 103 -4.58 13.50 3.14
CA VAL A 103 -5.93 13.50 3.71
C VAL A 103 -6.43 14.94 3.79
N ASN A 104 -7.62 15.17 3.25
CA ASN A 104 -8.34 16.44 3.30
C ASN A 104 -9.79 16.23 3.74
N LEU A 105 -10.10 16.54 4.99
CA LEU A 105 -11.43 16.40 5.59
C LEU A 105 -12.06 17.78 5.72
N THR A 106 -12.77 18.22 4.68
CA THR A 106 -13.62 19.41 4.76
C THR A 106 -14.93 19.03 5.44
N LEU A 107 -15.31 19.76 6.49
CA LEU A 107 -16.51 19.47 7.27
C LEU A 107 -17.69 20.24 6.69
N GLU A 108 -18.67 19.52 6.15
CA GLU A 108 -19.93 20.12 5.68
C GLU A 108 -20.66 20.84 6.82
N ILE A 109 -20.64 20.24 8.01
CA ILE A 109 -21.13 20.84 9.24
C ILE A 109 -19.92 21.09 10.15
N PRO A 110 -19.51 22.35 10.36
CA PRO A 110 -18.43 22.68 11.26
C PRO A 110 -18.68 22.20 12.68
N ILE A 111 -17.63 21.70 13.32
CA ILE A 111 -17.67 21.25 14.71
C ILE A 111 -17.09 22.31 15.63
N THR A 112 -17.58 22.40 16.87
CA THR A 112 -16.99 23.27 17.91
C THR A 112 -16.38 22.42 19.00
N THR A 113 -15.05 22.46 19.15
CA THR A 113 -14.33 21.65 20.13
C THR A 113 -13.03 22.32 20.58
N ASP A 114 -12.52 21.92 21.73
CA ASP A 114 -11.16 22.24 22.19
C ASP A 114 -10.18 21.09 21.94
N ARG A 115 -10.65 19.93 21.47
CA ARG A 115 -9.84 18.72 21.32
C ARG A 115 -10.19 17.94 20.08
N ILE A 116 -9.15 17.57 19.33
CA ILE A 116 -9.25 16.59 18.24
C ILE A 116 -8.16 15.53 18.39
N ARG A 117 -8.37 14.37 17.79
CA ARG A 117 -7.31 13.37 17.68
C ARG A 117 -7.40 12.57 16.38
N LEU A 118 -6.25 12.13 15.92
CA LEU A 118 -6.07 11.02 15.00
C LEU A 118 -5.75 9.78 15.83
N VAL A 119 -6.42 8.66 15.58
CA VAL A 119 -6.16 7.36 16.23
C VAL A 119 -6.02 6.29 15.15
N SER A 120 -5.07 5.38 15.29
CA SER A 120 -4.84 4.29 14.34
C SER A 120 -4.43 3.00 15.07
N ASN A 121 -4.89 1.86 14.55
CA ASN A 121 -4.44 0.53 14.93
C ASN A 121 -3.41 -0.05 13.95
N HIS A 122 -2.82 0.81 13.10
CA HIS A 122 -1.80 0.41 12.14
C HIS A 122 -0.72 -0.43 12.85
N ARG A 123 -0.42 -1.59 12.26
CA ARG A 123 0.29 -2.67 12.96
C ARG A 123 1.77 -2.39 13.14
N GLU A 124 2.35 -1.62 12.24
CA GLU A 124 3.73 -1.16 12.29
C GLU A 124 3.82 0.33 12.65
N HIS A 125 5.02 0.89 12.64
CA HIS A 125 5.16 2.34 12.71
C HIS A 125 4.71 2.99 11.39
N PHE A 126 4.08 4.15 11.48
CA PHE A 126 3.78 4.99 10.32
C PHE A 126 4.45 6.35 10.47
N HIS A 127 4.58 7.06 9.34
CA HIS A 127 4.99 8.45 9.32
C HIS A 127 3.77 9.35 9.25
N LEU A 128 3.77 10.42 10.01
CA LEU A 128 2.78 11.49 9.91
C LEU A 128 3.53 12.79 9.67
N GLY A 129 3.23 13.45 8.57
CA GLY A 129 3.74 14.76 8.24
C GLY A 129 2.84 15.87 8.79
N GLU A 130 2.95 17.04 8.19
CA GLU A 130 2.21 18.24 8.57
C GLU A 130 0.71 17.96 8.77
N PHE A 131 0.20 18.31 9.94
CA PHE A 131 -1.17 18.14 10.41
C PHE A 131 -1.77 19.51 10.68
N ARG A 132 -2.86 19.81 9.99
CA ARG A 132 -3.47 21.14 9.95
C ARG A 132 -4.90 21.05 10.42
N VAL A 133 -5.30 22.05 11.19
CA VAL A 133 -6.65 22.18 11.72
C VAL A 133 -7.12 23.58 11.44
N TYR A 134 -7.88 23.75 10.38
CA TYR A 134 -8.35 25.04 9.95
C TYR A 134 -9.72 25.37 10.53
N GLY A 135 -9.88 26.64 10.89
CA GLY A 135 -11.19 27.21 11.18
C GLY A 135 -12.13 27.17 9.97
N VAL A 136 -13.39 27.56 10.17
CA VAL A 136 -14.34 27.73 9.07
C VAL A 136 -13.84 28.81 8.12
N ASN A 137 -13.67 28.48 6.84
CA ASN A 137 -13.28 29.44 5.81
C ASN A 137 -14.15 29.29 4.56
N ARG A 138 -14.87 30.36 4.20
CA ARG A 138 -15.73 30.39 3.01
C ARG A 138 -14.95 30.43 1.70
N ALA A 139 -13.70 30.88 1.73
CA ALA A 139 -12.82 30.91 0.56
C ALA A 139 -12.20 29.53 0.24
N GLY A 140 -12.49 28.51 1.06
CA GLY A 140 -11.97 27.15 0.89
C GLY A 140 -10.70 26.88 1.69
N TYR A 141 -10.01 25.80 1.32
CA TYR A 141 -8.86 25.24 2.03
C TYR A 141 -7.72 24.93 1.05
N PRO A 142 -6.45 24.98 1.51
CA PRO A 142 -5.29 24.75 0.66
C PRO A 142 -5.15 23.27 0.30
N LYS A 143 -4.23 22.93 -0.61
CA LYS A 143 -3.88 21.51 -0.85
C LYS A 143 -3.04 20.96 0.32
N PRO A 144 -3.24 19.71 0.77
CA PRO A 144 -2.48 19.13 1.89
C PRO A 144 -0.95 19.14 1.71
N ARG A 145 -0.45 19.11 0.47
CA ARG A 145 1.00 19.19 0.20
C ARG A 145 1.58 20.58 0.06
N SER A 146 0.77 21.64 0.12
CA SER A 146 1.30 22.99 -0.09
C SER A 146 2.32 23.37 0.98
N ALA A 147 3.48 23.86 0.55
CA ALA A 147 4.51 24.42 1.44
C ALA A 147 4.13 25.81 1.96
N THR A 148 3.15 26.46 1.33
CA THR A 148 2.64 27.79 1.70
C THR A 148 1.19 27.75 2.20
N ALA A 149 0.67 26.55 2.52
CA ALA A 149 -0.74 26.26 2.82
C ALA A 149 -1.47 27.33 3.66
N ASP A 150 -0.87 27.78 4.78
CA ASP A 150 -1.48 28.75 5.69
C ASP A 150 -1.65 30.16 5.08
N ARG A 151 -1.09 30.41 3.90
CA ARG A 151 -1.13 31.67 3.16
C ARG A 151 -1.78 31.54 1.78
N ASP A 152 -2.08 30.33 1.32
CA ASP A 152 -2.61 30.10 -0.03
C ASP A 152 -4.02 30.64 -0.20
N VAL A 153 -4.83 30.60 0.86
CA VAL A 153 -6.20 31.10 0.87
C VAL A 153 -6.33 32.21 1.92
N PRO A 154 -6.87 33.38 1.56
CA PRO A 154 -7.10 34.47 2.50
C PRO A 154 -7.96 34.04 3.69
N GLY A 155 -7.62 34.55 4.88
CA GLY A 155 -8.42 34.35 6.10
C GLY A 155 -8.26 32.98 6.78
N LEU A 156 -7.34 32.12 6.32
CA LEU A 156 -7.06 30.86 7.01
C LEU A 156 -6.48 31.08 8.41
N VAL A 157 -7.01 30.32 9.37
CA VAL A 157 -6.47 30.22 10.72
C VAL A 157 -6.19 28.75 11.02
N ASN A 158 -4.92 28.38 11.09
CA ASN A 158 -4.48 27.03 11.45
C ASN A 158 -4.33 26.93 12.98
N HIS A 159 -5.32 26.33 13.64
CA HIS A 159 -5.35 26.16 15.09
C HIS A 159 -4.28 25.20 15.61
N ALA A 160 -3.77 24.29 14.77
CA ALA A 160 -2.68 23.39 15.15
C ALA A 160 -1.37 24.15 15.42
N ARG A 161 -1.19 25.32 14.79
CA ARG A 161 0.02 26.15 14.90
C ARG A 161 -0.04 27.22 15.98
N ASP A 162 -1.17 27.37 16.66
CA ASP A 162 -1.28 28.28 17.80
C ASP A 162 -0.26 27.85 18.86
N ARG A 163 0.58 28.80 19.32
CA ARG A 163 1.65 28.51 20.31
C ARG A 163 1.12 27.97 21.63
N LYS A 164 -0.18 28.17 21.91
CA LYS A 164 -0.85 27.64 23.10
C LYS A 164 -1.51 26.28 22.85
N THR A 165 -1.52 25.77 21.61
CA THR A 165 -1.99 24.42 21.30
C THR A 165 -1.00 23.40 21.83
N GLN A 166 -1.51 22.43 22.58
CA GLN A 166 -0.74 21.31 23.09
C GLN A 166 -0.94 20.11 22.18
N VAL A 167 0.14 19.43 21.81
CA VAL A 167 0.08 18.14 21.08
C VAL A 167 0.63 17.04 21.95
N ARG A 168 -0.17 15.97 22.08
CA ARG A 168 0.23 14.73 22.74
C ARG A 168 0.23 13.61 21.73
N VAL A 169 1.22 12.73 21.80
CA VAL A 169 1.27 11.52 20.98
C VAL A 169 1.38 10.27 21.87
N SER A 170 0.99 9.12 21.34
CA SER A 170 1.05 7.84 22.05
C SER A 170 2.47 7.34 22.33
N GLY A 171 3.45 7.71 21.50
CA GLY A 171 4.83 7.25 21.57
C GLY A 171 5.58 7.50 20.27
N CYS A 172 6.90 7.30 20.25
CA CYS A 172 7.74 7.53 19.08
C CYS A 172 8.64 6.32 18.82
N LEU A 173 8.95 6.02 17.56
CA LEU A 173 9.95 5.00 17.25
C LEU A 173 11.36 5.45 17.67
N LEU A 174 11.68 6.73 17.43
CA LEU A 174 12.96 7.32 17.77
C LEU A 174 12.84 8.16 19.06
N PRO A 175 13.67 7.88 20.08
CA PRO A 175 13.75 8.72 21.29
C PRO A 175 14.09 10.17 20.95
N GLY A 176 13.48 11.13 21.65
CA GLY A 176 13.78 12.57 21.50
C GLY A 176 13.05 13.29 20.35
N SER A 177 12.18 12.62 19.60
CA SER A 177 11.31 13.31 18.63
C SER A 177 10.38 14.31 19.33
N ASN A 178 10.31 15.55 18.81
CA ASN A 178 9.37 16.57 19.25
C ASN A 178 8.19 16.64 18.26
N PRO A 179 7.01 16.06 18.59
CA PRO A 179 5.89 15.98 17.67
C PRO A 179 5.38 17.34 17.18
N MET A 180 5.34 18.36 18.05
CA MET A 180 4.95 19.72 17.65
C MET A 180 5.85 20.26 16.53
N ALA A 181 7.16 20.09 16.67
CA ALA A 181 8.13 20.59 15.70
C ALA A 181 8.12 19.80 14.36
N MET A 182 7.45 18.64 14.33
CA MET A 182 7.38 17.76 13.16
C MET A 182 6.01 17.74 12.48
N LEU A 183 4.95 18.02 13.23
CA LEU A 183 3.57 17.92 12.77
C LEU A 183 2.92 19.28 12.49
N THR A 184 3.44 20.39 13.01
CA THR A 184 2.76 21.69 12.92
C THR A 184 3.71 22.85 12.59
N ASP A 185 4.83 22.57 11.94
CA ASP A 185 5.80 23.61 11.61
C ASP A 185 5.55 24.23 10.22
N GLY A 186 4.58 23.69 9.47
CA GLY A 186 4.24 24.09 8.11
C GLY A 186 5.08 23.41 7.05
N ASN A 187 6.00 22.52 7.41
CA ASN A 187 6.85 21.83 6.47
C ASN A 187 6.25 20.46 6.11
N PRO A 188 5.65 20.30 4.92
CA PRO A 188 5.02 19.04 4.51
C PRO A 188 6.02 17.88 4.31
N THR A 189 7.33 18.14 4.39
CA THR A 189 8.37 17.13 4.24
C THR A 189 8.88 16.56 5.56
N LYS A 190 8.69 17.28 6.68
CA LYS A 190 9.03 16.77 8.02
C LYS A 190 7.96 15.82 8.52
N ARG A 191 8.38 14.90 9.40
CA ARG A 191 7.57 13.75 9.79
C ARG A 191 7.87 13.34 11.22
N TRP A 192 6.80 13.06 11.96
CA TRP A 192 6.83 12.26 13.17
C TRP A 192 6.68 10.77 12.82
N VAL A 193 7.33 9.91 13.60
CA VAL A 193 7.29 8.45 13.42
C VAL A 193 6.69 7.82 14.67
N SER A 194 5.55 7.16 14.51
CA SER A 194 4.84 6.52 15.62
C SER A 194 5.65 5.38 16.25
N GLN A 195 5.32 4.99 17.48
CA GLN A 195 5.81 3.72 18.03
C GLN A 195 5.27 2.51 17.22
N LYS A 196 5.93 1.34 17.29
CA LYS A 196 5.50 0.14 16.55
C LYS A 196 4.25 -0.54 17.12
N GLN A 197 4.18 -0.70 18.43
CA GLN A 197 3.13 -1.50 19.08
C GLN A 197 2.03 -0.64 19.73
N GLY A 198 0.87 -1.26 19.95
CA GLY A 198 -0.29 -0.62 20.59
C GLY A 198 -1.00 0.42 19.72
N ILE A 199 -2.06 1.00 20.29
CA ILE A 199 -2.84 2.07 19.67
C ILE A 199 -1.95 3.30 19.50
N LYS A 200 -1.98 3.90 18.31
CA LYS A 200 -1.24 5.12 18.01
C LYS A 200 -2.19 6.29 17.94
N PHE A 201 -1.79 7.42 18.52
CA PHE A 201 -2.59 8.64 18.41
C PHE A 201 -1.74 9.90 18.36
N VAL A 202 -2.32 10.93 17.76
CA VAL A 202 -1.92 12.32 17.91
C VAL A 202 -3.16 13.09 18.36
N GLU A 203 -3.08 13.76 19.50
CA GLU A 203 -4.15 14.56 20.09
C GLU A 203 -3.72 16.02 20.16
N PHE A 204 -4.59 16.90 19.67
CA PHE A 204 -4.44 18.35 19.76
C PHE A 204 -5.41 18.87 20.80
N ARG A 205 -4.91 19.67 21.73
CA ARG A 205 -5.72 20.42 22.70
C ARG A 205 -5.50 21.92 22.49
N PHE A 206 -6.56 22.59 22.04
CA PHE A 206 -6.58 24.03 21.80
C PHE A 206 -6.78 24.80 23.11
N PRO A 207 -6.33 26.06 23.20
CA PRO A 207 -6.49 26.87 24.42
C PRO A 207 -7.95 27.18 24.75
N THR A 208 -8.81 27.27 23.74
CA THR A 208 -10.25 27.48 23.86
C THR A 208 -10.97 26.67 22.79
N LYS A 209 -12.29 26.51 22.93
CA LYS A 209 -13.11 25.90 21.87
C LYS A 209 -12.96 26.70 20.57
N ARG A 210 -12.70 26.00 19.47
CA ARG A 210 -12.58 26.53 18.12
C ARG A 210 -13.68 25.92 17.24
N GLN A 211 -14.19 26.71 16.29
CA GLN A 211 -14.95 26.15 15.18
C GLN A 211 -13.97 25.58 14.16
N ILE A 212 -14.06 24.30 13.88
CA ILE A 212 -13.21 23.59 12.91
C ILE A 212 -14.02 23.38 11.65
N GLY A 213 -13.46 23.77 10.51
CA GLY A 213 -14.07 23.54 9.19
C GLY A 213 -13.27 22.62 8.30
N CYS A 214 -11.97 22.41 8.57
CA CYS A 214 -11.17 21.44 7.82
C CYS A 214 -10.05 20.85 8.66
N ILE A 215 -9.77 19.56 8.44
CA ILE A 215 -8.61 18.85 8.99
C ILE A 215 -7.82 18.25 7.83
N GLN A 216 -6.52 18.50 7.78
CA GLN A 216 -5.64 17.95 6.75
C GLN A 216 -4.43 17.30 7.39
N PHE A 217 -3.95 16.21 6.81
CA PHE A 217 -2.66 15.66 7.20
C PHE A 217 -2.03 14.86 6.07
N LEU A 218 -0.70 14.75 6.13
CA LEU A 218 0.07 13.85 5.30
C LEU A 218 0.47 12.63 6.12
N HIS A 219 0.39 11.45 5.53
CA HIS A 219 0.94 10.25 6.14
C HIS A 219 1.80 9.45 5.17
N GLY A 220 2.79 8.76 5.72
CA GLY A 220 3.87 8.18 4.95
C GLY A 220 4.85 9.22 4.41
N TRP A 221 5.70 8.75 3.49
CA TRP A 221 6.64 9.58 2.79
C TRP A 221 6.92 9.14 1.36
N GLU A 222 7.13 10.11 0.48
CA GLU A 222 7.47 9.84 -0.91
C GLU A 222 8.99 9.62 -1.08
N ASN A 223 9.33 8.52 -1.76
CA ASN A 223 10.67 8.17 -2.19
C ASN A 223 10.62 7.72 -3.65
N ARG A 224 11.20 8.52 -4.57
CA ARG A 224 11.26 8.18 -6.01
C ARG A 224 9.89 7.77 -6.59
N GLY A 225 8.82 8.47 -6.21
CA GLY A 225 7.45 8.21 -6.67
C GLY A 225 6.69 7.12 -5.89
N HIS A 226 7.28 6.54 -4.85
CA HIS A 226 6.65 5.53 -4.00
C HIS A 226 6.41 6.06 -2.59
N TRP A 227 5.22 5.83 -2.06
CA TRP A 227 4.89 6.17 -0.68
C TRP A 227 5.24 5.04 0.27
N GLN A 228 5.89 5.36 1.38
CA GLN A 228 6.34 4.42 2.40
C GLN A 228 5.80 4.83 3.77
N GLY A 229 5.59 3.88 4.67
CA GLY A 229 5.15 4.15 6.05
C GLY A 229 3.77 4.82 6.12
N VAL A 230 2.88 4.51 5.18
CA VAL A 230 1.49 4.97 5.13
C VAL A 230 0.62 4.13 6.08
N MET A 231 -0.39 4.75 6.69
CA MET A 231 -1.40 4.04 7.48
C MET A 231 -2.40 3.32 6.57
N ASP A 232 -2.85 2.15 7.01
CA ASP A 232 -3.91 1.35 6.38
C ASP A 232 -5.27 1.49 7.10
N ASP A 233 -5.27 2.07 8.31
CA ASP A 233 -6.46 2.50 9.03
C ASP A 233 -6.22 3.78 9.84
N TYR A 234 -7.27 4.58 10.02
CA TYR A 234 -7.32 5.64 11.01
C TYR A 234 -8.77 6.07 11.34
N ARG A 235 -8.92 6.73 12.48
CA ARG A 235 -10.08 7.55 12.82
C ARG A 235 -9.64 8.95 13.19
N VAL A 236 -10.39 9.94 12.73
CA VAL A 236 -10.28 11.33 13.17
C VAL A 236 -11.51 11.62 14.03
N GLU A 237 -11.29 12.11 15.24
CA GLU A 237 -12.33 12.26 16.25
C GLU A 237 -12.21 13.64 16.92
N TYR A 238 -13.33 14.20 17.37
CA TYR A 238 -13.35 15.37 18.27
C TYR A 238 -13.94 15.00 19.63
N HIS A 239 -13.60 15.79 20.65
CA HIS A 239 -14.24 15.67 21.95
C HIS A 239 -15.43 16.62 22.06
N ASP A 240 -16.62 16.11 22.38
CA ASP A 240 -17.85 16.92 22.52
C ASP A 240 -17.99 17.57 23.92
N GLY A 241 -17.08 17.23 24.83
CA GLY A 241 -17.10 17.62 26.24
C GLY A 241 -17.39 16.46 27.19
N LYS A 242 -17.92 15.35 26.67
CA LYS A 242 -18.20 14.12 27.42
C LYS A 242 -17.45 12.92 26.85
N LYS A 243 -17.38 12.81 25.52
CA LYS A 243 -16.79 11.67 24.81
C LYS A 243 -16.12 12.07 23.51
N TRP A 244 -15.36 11.14 22.96
CA TRP A 244 -14.86 11.22 21.60
C TRP A 244 -15.96 10.84 20.61
N VAL A 245 -16.10 11.64 19.55
CA VAL A 245 -17.07 11.48 18.48
C VAL A 245 -16.30 11.42 17.16
N GLU A 246 -16.61 10.42 16.34
CA GLU A 246 -15.97 10.23 15.03
C GLU A 246 -16.35 11.34 14.05
N ILE A 247 -15.35 11.91 13.39
CA ILE A 247 -15.48 12.84 12.27
C ILE A 247 -15.39 12.05 10.96
N SER A 248 -14.39 11.17 10.86
CA SER A 248 -14.12 10.36 9.69
C SER A 248 -13.32 9.13 10.10
N SER A 249 -13.51 8.03 9.37
CA SER A 249 -12.74 6.81 9.51
C SER A 249 -12.31 6.28 8.15
N PHE A 250 -11.12 5.69 8.13
CA PHE A 250 -10.56 4.97 7.01
C PHE A 250 -10.10 3.60 7.50
N ASP A 251 -10.40 2.57 6.74
CA ASP A 251 -9.92 1.21 6.95
C ASP A 251 -9.85 0.55 5.59
N ILE A 252 -8.62 0.29 5.11
CA ILE A 252 -8.40 -0.30 3.79
C ILE A 252 -9.14 -1.63 3.63
N LYS A 253 -9.32 -2.38 4.72
CA LYS A 253 -9.97 -3.71 4.71
C LYS A 253 -11.49 -3.57 4.51
N LYS A 254 -12.07 -2.41 4.80
CA LYS A 254 -13.49 -2.09 4.56
C LYS A 254 -13.73 -1.31 3.27
N GLY A 255 -12.69 -0.80 2.62
CA GLY A 255 -12.79 -0.07 1.36
C GLY A 255 -12.91 -0.98 0.13
N SER A 256 -13.14 -0.35 -1.03
CA SER A 256 -13.16 -1.01 -2.35
C SER A 256 -11.76 -1.42 -2.83
N ALA A 257 -10.71 -0.96 -2.17
CA ALA A 257 -9.34 -1.37 -2.47
C ALA A 257 -8.92 -2.65 -1.74
N ASN A 258 -9.84 -3.32 -1.02
CA ASN A 258 -9.60 -4.65 -0.50
C ASN A 258 -9.86 -5.70 -1.60
N PHE A 259 -8.79 -6.17 -2.23
CA PHE A 259 -8.79 -7.12 -3.33
C PHE A 259 -9.17 -8.56 -2.91
N ALA A 260 -9.46 -8.80 -1.63
CA ALA A 260 -10.10 -10.04 -1.19
C ALA A 260 -11.63 -9.98 -1.25
N ARG A 261 -12.23 -8.78 -1.42
CA ARG A 261 -13.69 -8.62 -1.49
C ARG A 261 -14.22 -8.86 -2.90
N ASP A 262 -13.64 -8.15 -3.86
CA ASP A 262 -14.06 -8.12 -5.25
C ASP A 262 -13.03 -8.82 -6.14
N PHE A 263 -13.50 -9.35 -7.27
CA PHE A 263 -12.63 -9.95 -8.28
C PHE A 263 -11.99 -8.86 -9.14
N HIS A 264 -10.67 -8.97 -9.33
CA HIS A 264 -9.89 -8.11 -10.19
C HIS A 264 -9.29 -8.90 -11.35
N THR A 265 -9.02 -8.24 -12.48
CA THR A 265 -8.28 -8.85 -13.60
C THR A 265 -6.83 -8.41 -13.61
N TYR A 266 -5.93 -9.38 -13.69
CA TYR A 266 -4.49 -9.18 -13.77
C TYR A 266 -4.03 -9.68 -15.13
N GLY A 267 -3.39 -8.80 -15.89
CA GLY A 267 -3.08 -9.05 -17.30
C GLY A 267 -1.61 -8.85 -17.63
N LEU A 268 -1.13 -9.59 -18.63
CA LEU A 268 0.17 -9.40 -19.27
C LEU A 268 0.01 -9.49 -20.78
N GLU A 269 0.34 -8.42 -21.48
CA GLU A 269 0.68 -8.49 -22.90
C GLU A 269 2.18 -8.78 -23.02
N TRP A 270 2.49 -10.00 -23.46
CA TRP A 270 3.83 -10.49 -23.67
C TRP A 270 4.13 -10.53 -25.15
N SER A 271 5.11 -9.75 -25.59
CA SER A 271 5.61 -9.77 -26.97
C SER A 271 7.11 -9.96 -27.00
N GLU A 272 7.67 -10.14 -28.19
CA GLU A 272 9.12 -10.17 -28.40
C GLU A 272 9.80 -8.86 -27.96
N LYS A 273 9.11 -7.72 -28.04
CA LYS A 273 9.70 -6.39 -27.82
C LYS A 273 9.42 -5.81 -26.44
N GLU A 274 8.25 -6.10 -25.88
CA GLU A 274 7.78 -5.48 -24.64
C GLU A 274 6.95 -6.43 -23.77
N LEU A 275 6.91 -6.11 -22.48
CA LEU A 275 6.03 -6.66 -21.46
C LEU A 275 5.14 -5.52 -20.94
N VAL A 276 3.83 -5.68 -21.05
CA VAL A 276 2.86 -4.70 -20.55
C VAL A 276 1.96 -5.35 -19.53
N PHE A 277 1.97 -4.85 -18.30
CA PHE A 277 1.19 -5.38 -17.19
C PHE A 277 -0.09 -4.56 -17.03
N TYR A 278 -1.19 -5.24 -16.73
CA TYR A 278 -2.52 -4.65 -16.60
C TYR A 278 -3.15 -5.02 -15.26
N LEU A 279 -3.88 -4.06 -14.69
CA LEU A 279 -4.85 -4.29 -13.62
C LEU A 279 -6.20 -3.72 -14.07
N ASP A 280 -7.26 -4.53 -14.03
CA ASP A 280 -8.62 -4.16 -14.43
C ASP A 280 -8.64 -3.49 -15.82
N GLY A 281 -7.90 -4.08 -16.76
CA GLY A 281 -7.75 -3.61 -18.15
C GLY A 281 -6.91 -2.34 -18.34
N LYS A 282 -6.36 -1.76 -17.27
CA LYS A 282 -5.51 -0.55 -17.34
C LYS A 282 -4.03 -0.93 -17.25
N ALA A 283 -3.23 -0.44 -18.19
CA ALA A 283 -1.78 -0.66 -18.16
C ALA A 283 -1.16 0.04 -16.94
N ILE A 284 -0.49 -0.73 -16.08
CA ILE A 284 0.19 -0.25 -14.86
C ILE A 284 1.71 -0.20 -15.01
N ARG A 285 2.26 -0.99 -15.95
CA ARG A 285 3.70 -1.08 -16.20
C ARG A 285 3.99 -1.47 -17.65
N ARG A 286 5.04 -0.85 -18.22
CA ARG A 286 5.63 -1.22 -19.50
C ARG A 286 7.13 -1.39 -19.33
N GLU A 287 7.68 -2.48 -19.86
CA GLU A 287 9.10 -2.79 -19.86
C GLU A 287 9.53 -3.33 -21.22
N LYS A 288 10.77 -3.07 -21.63
CA LYS A 288 11.35 -3.73 -22.80
C LYS A 288 11.54 -5.22 -22.47
N ASN A 289 11.10 -6.12 -23.36
CA ASN A 289 11.41 -7.53 -23.23
C ASN A 289 12.86 -7.77 -23.67
N ALA A 290 13.77 -7.89 -22.70
CA ALA A 290 15.20 -8.06 -22.97
C ALA A 290 15.64 -9.53 -23.00
N PHE A 291 14.85 -10.46 -22.44
CA PHE A 291 15.29 -11.85 -22.26
C PHE A 291 14.17 -12.89 -22.11
N CYS A 292 12.90 -12.51 -21.99
CA CYS A 292 11.79 -13.44 -21.78
C CYS A 292 11.31 -14.01 -23.12
N HIS A 293 12.09 -14.93 -23.69
CA HIS A 293 11.86 -15.51 -25.03
C HIS A 293 11.70 -17.03 -25.05
N SER A 294 11.73 -17.67 -23.88
CA SER A 294 11.49 -19.11 -23.72
C SER A 294 10.00 -19.37 -23.49
N PRO A 295 9.41 -20.44 -24.05
CA PRO A 295 8.08 -20.87 -23.66
C PRO A 295 8.00 -21.18 -22.16
N SER A 296 6.91 -20.78 -21.53
CA SER A 296 6.71 -20.94 -20.08
C SER A 296 5.29 -21.39 -19.76
N PRO A 297 5.09 -22.29 -18.78
CA PRO A 297 3.78 -22.56 -18.21
C PRO A 297 3.25 -21.35 -17.43
N VAL A 298 1.92 -21.31 -17.29
CA VAL A 298 1.22 -20.41 -16.38
C VAL A 298 1.13 -21.06 -15.01
N TRP A 299 1.42 -20.29 -13.97
CA TRP A 299 1.31 -20.71 -12.58
C TRP A 299 0.32 -19.84 -11.81
N LEU A 300 -0.40 -20.49 -10.89
CA LEU A 300 -1.17 -19.87 -9.83
C LEU A 300 -0.68 -20.43 -8.50
N SER A 301 -0.31 -19.55 -7.58
CA SER A 301 0.19 -19.96 -6.26
C SER A 301 -0.46 -19.12 -5.18
N LEU A 302 -0.85 -19.77 -4.08
CA LEU A 302 -1.05 -19.08 -2.81
C LEU A 302 0.12 -19.48 -1.92
N ALA A 303 1.08 -18.61 -1.69
CA ALA A 303 2.20 -18.87 -0.79
C ALA A 303 1.99 -18.19 0.56
N ILE A 304 2.60 -18.75 1.60
CA ILE A 304 2.64 -18.13 2.94
C ILE A 304 4.07 -17.66 3.17
N ILE A 305 4.28 -16.35 3.21
CA ILE A 305 5.61 -15.73 3.23
C ILE A 305 5.68 -14.57 4.24
N PRO A 306 6.71 -14.49 5.11
CA PRO A 306 6.80 -13.47 6.15
C PRO A 306 6.90 -12.03 5.65
N TRP A 307 7.34 -11.81 4.40
CA TRP A 307 7.46 -10.48 3.82
C TRP A 307 6.17 -9.98 3.14
N ALA A 308 5.13 -10.82 3.02
CA ALA A 308 3.78 -10.41 2.59
C ALA A 308 2.89 -9.98 3.77
N GLY A 309 3.49 -9.73 4.94
CA GLY A 309 2.79 -9.35 6.16
C GLY A 309 2.81 -10.42 7.23
N LYS A 310 2.13 -10.14 8.34
CA LYS A 310 2.20 -10.97 9.55
C LYS A 310 1.45 -12.29 9.37
N ILE A 311 2.17 -13.38 9.54
CA ILE A 311 1.59 -14.73 9.59
C ILE A 311 0.89 -14.94 10.94
N THR A 312 -0.40 -15.29 10.90
CA THR A 312 -1.23 -15.61 12.07
C THR A 312 -2.23 -16.70 11.72
N ASP A 313 -2.92 -17.25 12.73
CA ASP A 313 -4.01 -18.21 12.53
C ASP A 313 -5.17 -17.67 11.67
N ALA A 314 -5.25 -16.35 11.42
CA ALA A 314 -6.21 -15.76 10.50
C ALA A 314 -6.06 -16.22 9.03
N ILE A 315 -4.92 -16.84 8.66
CA ILE A 315 -4.74 -17.47 7.34
C ILE A 315 -5.59 -18.75 7.23
N HIS A 316 -5.93 -19.41 8.33
CA HIS A 316 -6.64 -20.67 8.26
C HIS A 316 -8.03 -20.50 7.65
N GLY A 317 -8.28 -21.21 6.54
CA GLY A 317 -9.57 -21.20 5.86
C GLY A 317 -9.74 -20.07 4.85
N THR A 318 -8.73 -19.20 4.69
CA THR A 318 -8.69 -18.24 3.58
C THR A 318 -8.22 -18.93 2.31
N PHE A 319 -8.58 -18.34 1.17
CA PHE A 319 -8.29 -18.89 -0.15
C PHE A 319 -8.11 -17.76 -1.15
N MET A 320 -7.20 -17.94 -2.10
CA MET A 320 -7.19 -17.17 -3.34
C MET A 320 -8.25 -17.79 -4.25
N GLU A 321 -9.25 -17.01 -4.64
CA GLU A 321 -10.34 -17.51 -5.48
C GLU A 321 -10.17 -17.05 -6.90
N VAL A 322 -9.95 -18.01 -7.79
CA VAL A 322 -9.72 -17.79 -9.22
C VAL A 322 -11.00 -18.12 -9.96
N ASP A 323 -11.52 -17.15 -10.69
CA ASP A 323 -12.67 -17.33 -11.59
C ASP A 323 -12.21 -17.93 -12.93
N TYR A 324 -11.23 -17.29 -13.57
CA TYR A 324 -10.66 -17.81 -14.81
C TYR A 324 -9.19 -17.45 -15.00
N VAL A 325 -8.53 -18.26 -15.82
CA VAL A 325 -7.31 -17.92 -16.52
C VAL A 325 -7.59 -18.01 -18.01
N ARG A 326 -7.19 -16.98 -18.77
CA ARG A 326 -7.30 -16.94 -20.23
C ARG A 326 -5.94 -16.62 -20.83
N VAL A 327 -5.58 -17.35 -21.87
CA VAL A 327 -4.41 -17.10 -22.69
C VAL A 327 -4.87 -16.90 -24.12
N TYR A 328 -4.54 -15.75 -24.69
CA TYR A 328 -4.88 -15.36 -26.05
C TYR A 328 -3.60 -15.30 -26.87
N ASP A 329 -3.33 -16.38 -27.59
CA ASP A 329 -2.19 -16.45 -28.50
C ASP A 329 -2.42 -15.50 -29.69
N ARG A 330 -1.39 -14.75 -30.07
CA ARG A 330 -1.40 -14.08 -31.38
C ARG A 330 -1.31 -15.19 -32.41
N LYS A 331 -2.37 -15.40 -33.20
CA LYS A 331 -2.35 -16.35 -34.31
C LYS A 331 -1.12 -16.04 -35.20
N PRO A 332 -0.40 -17.08 -35.66
CA PRO A 332 0.81 -16.91 -36.46
C PRO A 332 0.59 -16.09 -37.74
#